data_AF-A0A3A1VHU3-F1
#
_entry.id   AF-A0A3A1VHU3-F1
#
_cell.length_a   1.000
_cell.length_b   1.000
_cell.length_c   1.000
_cell.angle_alpha   90.00
_cell.angle_beta   90.00
_cell.angle_gamma   90.00
#
_symmetry.space_group_name_H-M   'P 1'
#
loop_
_entity.id
_entity.type
_entity.pdbx_description
1 polymer ?
#
loop_
_entity_poly.entity_id
_entity_poly.type
_entity_poly.pdbx_seq_one_letter_code
_entity_poly.pdbx_strand_id
1 'polypeptide(L)'
;MKRLSWTMKLLLVALLLSPLLANGNSANAWSGITPTKLHVSGNQLVNSSGQPVLLSGWHQPTGSYWTYQNSNYYLNLHGGNSYAARLAYLKDITDTFTSTSPKYGNDHGWYMNQVRLFIDREDMGDVAAGTYNFAGLQAVTQNVIIPYIEYAKTKGLYVTLGLDFTLQNNQATTQANLDKFNQIWGYLASRPGIKSADNVMFELVNEPVLAYANGTWGGHPSSPDFVAHWNALRSFQNAMIATIRNQGADNVIWAAGLGWDQYYQLCATHPLSDPLNNVGYSVHWYPGYGANDNYATLQQQWDTNIKPCADNYPINITETTWFKWQQGDSEYWKLFDGTNAGFGKNTKAIFTAAGNVSIAVHMNGFLLQPGPRSSFADPTAGLLFDGNTARDGMARFIFEWYYERAQLLPWNGIWNGLTNGATYTFINRASGKAIDVPGGQNTNALQLQQWQTNNATAQQWVVDDMGTYNNQYRIKSLSSSDGKVMDVRNGSKNNGEAIQLMQDYANTAQRFRIIKLSNGFYCILNVNSNKAVEVAGASTADGAKLQQNQYRGDLNQQWQLVKIN
;
A
#
# COMPACT_ATOMS: atom_id res chain seq x y z
N MET A 1 -56.70 23.72 -37.91
CA MET A 1 -57.16 22.66 -36.99
C MET A 1 -56.98 21.29 -37.62
N LYS A 2 -55.86 20.61 -37.35
CA LYS A 2 -55.78 19.14 -37.40
C LYS A 2 -54.96 18.70 -36.19
N ARG A 3 -55.64 17.96 -35.32
CA ARG A 3 -55.17 17.52 -34.00
C ARG A 3 -54.06 16.48 -34.19
N LEU A 4 -52.88 16.72 -33.62
CA LEU A 4 -51.92 15.65 -33.36
C LEU A 4 -52.56 14.64 -32.39
N SER A 5 -52.42 13.34 -32.69
CA SER A 5 -53.04 12.25 -31.95
C SER A 5 -52.48 12.12 -30.53
N TRP A 6 -53.31 11.61 -29.61
CA TRP A 6 -52.98 11.37 -28.20
C TRP A 6 -51.73 10.50 -27.99
N THR A 7 -51.40 9.63 -28.95
CA THR A 7 -50.20 8.79 -28.93
C THR A 7 -48.89 9.59 -28.97
N MET A 8 -48.90 10.80 -29.54
CA MET A 8 -47.70 11.64 -29.68
C MET A 8 -47.43 12.52 -28.46
N LYS A 9 -48.42 12.70 -27.56
CA LYS A 9 -48.24 13.40 -26.28
C LYS A 9 -47.69 12.49 -25.17
N LEU A 10 -47.91 11.17 -25.25
CA LEU A 10 -47.30 10.21 -24.32
C LEU A 10 -45.80 10.02 -24.57
N LEU A 11 -45.34 10.15 -25.82
CA LEU A 11 -43.91 10.09 -26.17
C LEU A 11 -43.11 11.33 -25.76
N LEU A 12 -43.76 12.50 -25.64
CA LEU A 12 -43.10 13.75 -25.22
C LEU A 12 -43.11 13.98 -23.70
N VAL A 13 -43.96 13.27 -22.95
CA VAL A 13 -43.94 13.28 -21.47
C VAL A 13 -43.09 12.13 -20.91
N ALA A 14 -42.84 11.06 -21.69
CA ALA A 14 -41.88 10.01 -21.33
C ALA A 14 -40.40 10.42 -21.52
N LEU A 15 -40.13 11.56 -22.15
CA LEU A 15 -38.77 12.11 -22.36
C LEU A 15 -38.36 13.19 -21.34
N LEU A 16 -39.19 13.46 -20.32
CA LEU A 16 -38.91 14.46 -19.27
C LEU A 16 -38.87 13.88 -17.84
N LEU A 17 -38.86 12.57 -17.71
CA LEU A 17 -38.58 11.85 -16.46
C LEU A 17 -37.60 10.69 -16.72
N SER A 18 -36.53 10.94 -17.48
CA SER A 18 -35.30 10.22 -17.17
C SER A 18 -34.80 10.80 -15.86
N PRO A 19 -34.61 10.01 -14.78
CA PRO A 19 -33.57 10.42 -13.86
C PRO A 19 -32.34 10.54 -14.74
N LEU A 20 -31.72 11.72 -14.76
CA LEU A 20 -30.27 11.75 -14.85
C LEU A 20 -29.81 10.85 -13.70
N LEU A 21 -29.74 9.54 -13.98
CA LEU A 21 -28.74 8.70 -13.39
C LEU A 21 -27.47 9.39 -13.84
N ALA A 22 -27.00 10.31 -12.99
CA ALA A 22 -25.59 10.51 -12.89
C ALA A 22 -25.04 9.09 -12.81
N ASN A 23 -24.41 8.64 -13.89
CA ASN A 23 -23.33 7.67 -13.80
C ASN A 23 -22.25 8.40 -12.99
N GLY A 24 -22.52 8.62 -11.70
CA GLY A 24 -21.51 8.89 -10.72
C GLY A 24 -20.74 7.61 -10.71
N ASN A 25 -19.63 7.58 -11.45
CA ASN A 25 -18.61 6.56 -11.31
C ASN A 25 -18.43 6.38 -9.81
N SER A 26 -18.88 5.25 -9.26
CA SER A 26 -18.73 4.99 -7.85
C SER A 26 -17.24 5.06 -7.55
N ALA A 27 -16.85 5.95 -6.63
CA ALA A 27 -15.50 5.94 -6.09
C ALA A 27 -15.29 4.53 -5.50
N ASN A 28 -14.50 3.72 -6.18
CA ASN A 28 -14.15 2.37 -5.78
C ASN A 28 -12.65 2.34 -5.81
N ALA A 29 -12.04 1.85 -4.74
CA ALA A 29 -10.60 1.65 -4.62
C ALA A 29 -10.08 0.98 -5.91
N TRP A 30 -10.86 -0.01 -6.37
CA TRP A 30 -10.63 -0.90 -7.49
C TRP A 30 -11.96 -1.02 -8.23
N SER A 31 -12.11 -0.37 -9.39
CA SER A 31 -13.40 -0.37 -10.13
C SER A 31 -13.82 -1.79 -10.50
N GLY A 32 -14.95 -2.25 -9.97
CA GLY A 32 -15.49 -3.59 -10.27
C GLY A 32 -14.92 -4.75 -9.45
N ILE A 33 -14.12 -4.47 -8.41
CA ILE A 33 -13.60 -5.52 -7.51
C ILE A 33 -14.32 -5.46 -6.16
N THR A 34 -15.03 -6.54 -5.86
CA THR A 34 -15.52 -6.82 -4.52
C THR A 34 -14.37 -7.44 -3.73
N PRO A 35 -14.02 -6.92 -2.53
CA PRO A 35 -13.00 -7.53 -1.69
C PRO A 35 -13.40 -8.98 -1.42
N THR A 36 -12.51 -9.91 -1.70
CA THR A 36 -12.70 -11.31 -1.32
C THR A 36 -11.88 -11.62 -0.09
N LYS A 37 -12.24 -12.70 0.60
CA LYS A 37 -11.56 -13.14 1.81
C LYS A 37 -10.05 -13.24 1.58
N LEU A 38 -9.29 -12.50 2.40
CA LEU A 38 -7.84 -12.60 2.42
C LEU A 38 -7.39 -13.70 3.37
N HIS A 39 -6.27 -14.33 3.01
CA HIS A 39 -5.54 -15.23 3.89
C HIS A 39 -4.03 -15.15 3.63
N VAL A 40 -3.25 -15.62 4.58
CA VAL A 40 -1.79 -15.73 4.47
C VAL A 40 -1.41 -17.00 3.73
N SER A 41 -0.48 -16.89 2.78
CA SER A 41 0.12 -18.00 2.06
C SER A 41 1.63 -17.78 1.92
N GLY A 42 2.42 -18.52 2.68
CA GLY A 42 3.84 -18.25 2.85
C GLY A 42 4.07 -16.82 3.33
N ASN A 43 4.94 -16.08 2.63
CA ASN A 43 5.20 -14.68 2.95
C ASN A 43 4.24 -13.69 2.26
N GLN A 44 3.16 -14.16 1.64
CA GLN A 44 2.21 -13.31 0.90
C GLN A 44 0.87 -13.24 1.62
N LEU A 45 0.23 -12.08 1.49
CA LEU A 45 -1.21 -11.94 1.66
C LEU A 45 -1.86 -12.27 0.32
N VAL A 46 -2.82 -13.17 0.28
CA VAL A 46 -3.48 -13.59 -0.96
C VAL A 46 -5.00 -13.49 -0.82
N ASN A 47 -5.67 -13.28 -1.96
CA ASN A 47 -7.12 -13.34 -2.03
C ASN A 47 -7.62 -14.80 -2.11
N SER A 48 -8.94 -14.98 -2.20
CA SER A 48 -9.57 -16.30 -2.30
C SER A 48 -9.17 -17.13 -3.53
N SER A 49 -8.60 -16.52 -4.58
CA SER A 49 -8.07 -17.22 -5.76
C SER A 49 -6.56 -17.48 -5.69
N GLY A 50 -5.91 -17.18 -4.55
CA GLY A 50 -4.48 -17.35 -4.33
C GLY A 50 -3.61 -16.29 -5.00
N GLN A 51 -4.20 -15.19 -5.52
CA GLN A 51 -3.44 -14.08 -6.07
C GLN A 51 -2.89 -13.21 -4.94
N PRO A 52 -1.61 -12.80 -4.99
CA PRO A 52 -1.06 -11.87 -4.02
C PRO A 52 -1.80 -10.55 -3.99
N VAL A 53 -1.85 -9.95 -2.80
CA VAL A 53 -2.49 -8.67 -2.53
C VAL A 53 -1.54 -7.74 -1.82
N LEU A 54 -1.31 -6.56 -2.42
CA LEU A 54 -0.62 -5.46 -1.77
C LEU A 54 -1.64 -4.41 -1.37
N LEU A 55 -1.76 -4.18 -0.08
CA LEU A 55 -2.63 -3.14 0.43
C LEU A 55 -1.89 -1.79 0.42
N SER A 56 -2.62 -0.75 0.06
CA SER A 56 -2.17 0.64 -0.03
C SER A 56 -3.28 1.50 0.54
N GLY A 57 -3.03 2.13 1.68
CA GLY A 57 -4.11 2.66 2.49
C GLY A 57 -3.70 3.84 3.38
N TRP A 58 -4.57 4.12 4.33
CA TRP A 58 -4.34 5.16 5.33
C TRP A 58 -4.70 4.69 6.73
N HIS A 59 -4.07 5.30 7.72
CA HIS A 59 -4.44 5.17 9.10
C HIS A 59 -5.49 6.25 9.46
N GLN A 60 -6.56 5.80 10.11
CA GLN A 60 -7.75 6.57 10.42
C GLN A 60 -8.26 6.27 11.84
N PRO A 61 -8.09 7.20 12.80
CA PRO A 61 -8.86 7.17 14.04
C PRO A 61 -10.36 7.32 13.76
N THR A 62 -11.24 6.64 14.51
CA THR A 62 -12.68 6.71 14.20
C THR A 62 -13.37 7.95 14.75
N GLY A 63 -12.86 8.56 15.83
CA GLY A 63 -13.55 9.68 16.50
C GLY A 63 -12.69 10.91 16.76
N SER A 64 -11.39 10.72 17.04
CA SER A 64 -10.52 11.78 17.56
C SER A 64 -10.07 12.83 16.55
N TYR A 65 -10.28 12.61 15.25
CA TYR A 65 -9.58 13.44 14.27
C TYR A 65 -10.22 14.81 14.01
N TRP A 66 -11.55 14.95 13.98
CA TRP A 66 -12.15 16.31 13.92
C TRP A 66 -12.13 17.01 15.28
N THR A 67 -12.03 16.29 16.41
CA THR A 67 -11.84 16.89 17.74
C THR A 67 -10.44 17.47 17.90
N TYR A 68 -9.38 16.78 17.45
CA TYR A 68 -8.01 17.35 17.40
C TYR A 68 -7.90 18.58 16.49
N GLN A 69 -8.78 18.71 15.50
CA GLN A 69 -8.83 19.84 14.59
C GLN A 69 -9.78 20.96 15.04
N ASN A 70 -10.37 20.86 16.24
CA ASN A 70 -11.40 21.78 16.74
C ASN A 70 -12.58 21.98 15.74
N SER A 71 -12.85 20.98 14.91
CA SER A 71 -13.90 21.03 13.89
C SER A 71 -15.18 20.38 14.42
N ASN A 72 -16.27 21.17 14.46
CA ASN A 72 -17.60 20.70 14.84
C ASN A 72 -18.51 20.44 13.62
N TYR A 73 -17.98 20.44 12.41
CA TYR A 73 -18.82 20.40 11.19
C TYR A 73 -19.74 19.18 11.12
N TYR A 74 -19.18 17.98 11.17
CA TYR A 74 -19.96 16.74 11.13
C TYR A 74 -20.89 16.63 12.34
N LEU A 75 -20.43 17.07 13.50
CA LEU A 75 -21.25 17.07 14.71
C LEU A 75 -22.48 17.99 14.55
N ASN A 76 -22.31 19.18 14.01
CA ASN A 76 -23.38 20.15 13.75
C ASN A 76 -24.35 19.65 12.69
N LEU A 77 -23.84 19.07 11.59
CA LEU A 77 -24.67 18.48 10.52
C LEU A 77 -25.58 17.35 11.03
N HIS A 78 -25.12 16.62 12.04
CA HIS A 78 -25.84 15.50 12.63
C HIS A 78 -26.47 15.84 13.99
N GLY A 79 -26.73 17.13 14.26
CA GLY A 79 -27.50 17.57 15.42
C GLY A 79 -26.90 17.16 16.77
N GLY A 80 -25.57 17.06 16.87
CA GLY A 80 -24.87 16.63 18.07
C GLY A 80 -24.74 15.10 18.23
N ASN A 81 -25.26 14.30 17.30
CA ASN A 81 -25.08 12.84 17.33
C ASN A 81 -23.64 12.48 16.88
N SER A 82 -22.78 12.21 17.85
CA SER A 82 -21.37 11.90 17.63
C SER A 82 -21.17 10.63 16.79
N TYR A 83 -21.96 9.57 16.96
CA TYR A 83 -21.82 8.34 16.16
C TYR A 83 -22.20 8.56 14.70
N ALA A 84 -23.30 9.27 14.43
CA ALA A 84 -23.69 9.61 13.07
C ALA A 84 -22.66 10.51 12.38
N ALA A 85 -22.11 11.48 13.11
CA ALA A 85 -21.02 12.33 12.65
C ALA A 85 -19.76 11.52 12.29
N ARG A 86 -19.36 10.58 13.15
CA ARG A 86 -18.22 9.68 12.91
C ARG A 86 -18.40 8.88 11.63
N LEU A 87 -19.54 8.22 11.50
CA LEU A 87 -19.83 7.42 10.34
C LEU A 87 -19.87 8.25 9.05
N ALA A 88 -20.43 9.46 9.09
CA ALA A 88 -20.47 10.35 7.93
C ALA A 88 -19.08 10.79 7.48
N TYR A 89 -18.22 11.19 8.41
CA TYR A 89 -16.83 11.56 8.13
C TYR A 89 -16.04 10.39 7.52
N LEU A 90 -16.13 9.20 8.14
CA LEU A 90 -15.41 8.02 7.65
C LEU A 90 -15.82 7.67 6.21
N LYS A 91 -17.12 7.82 5.88
CA LYS A 91 -17.62 7.61 4.52
C LYS A 91 -17.06 8.64 3.53
N ASP A 92 -17.06 9.92 3.90
CA ASP A 92 -16.59 11.00 3.04
C ASP A 92 -15.08 10.90 2.72
N ILE A 93 -14.26 10.62 3.73
CA ILE A 93 -12.83 10.36 3.53
C ILE A 93 -12.60 9.11 2.68
N THR A 94 -13.39 8.06 2.90
CA THR A 94 -13.30 6.85 2.09
C THR A 94 -13.61 7.15 0.62
N ASP A 95 -14.67 7.90 0.32
CA ASP A 95 -14.98 8.32 -1.05
C ASP A 95 -13.83 9.09 -1.69
N THR A 96 -13.15 9.93 -0.91
CA THR A 96 -11.99 10.70 -1.38
C THR A 96 -10.82 9.78 -1.75
N PHE A 97 -10.38 8.92 -0.84
CA PHE A 97 -9.17 8.10 -1.00
C PHE A 97 -9.37 6.86 -1.87
N THR A 98 -10.59 6.39 -2.01
CA THR A 98 -10.91 5.30 -2.94
C THR A 98 -11.15 5.80 -4.36
N SER A 99 -11.43 7.09 -4.56
CA SER A 99 -11.71 7.64 -5.89
C SER A 99 -10.52 7.48 -6.84
N THR A 100 -10.78 6.82 -7.97
CA THR A 100 -9.87 6.55 -9.10
C THR A 100 -9.97 7.57 -10.22
N SER A 101 -10.86 8.56 -10.08
CA SER A 101 -11.08 9.59 -11.10
C SER A 101 -9.87 10.52 -11.22
N PRO A 102 -9.57 11.02 -12.45
CA PRO A 102 -8.54 12.02 -12.68
C PRO A 102 -8.66 13.21 -11.72
N LYS A 103 -7.57 13.55 -11.04
CA LYS A 103 -7.49 14.70 -10.14
C LYS A 103 -6.06 15.22 -10.04
N TYR A 104 -5.91 16.46 -9.56
CA TYR A 104 -4.62 17.09 -9.32
C TYR A 104 -3.67 17.15 -10.53
N GLY A 105 -4.24 17.32 -11.73
CA GLY A 105 -3.47 17.38 -12.97
C GLY A 105 -2.97 16.02 -13.49
N ASN A 106 -3.41 14.90 -12.90
CA ASN A 106 -3.10 13.55 -13.37
C ASN A 106 -4.31 12.90 -14.06
N ASP A 107 -4.05 11.87 -14.86
CA ASP A 107 -5.05 11.03 -15.55
C ASP A 107 -5.63 9.91 -14.66
N HIS A 108 -5.34 9.95 -13.36
CA HIS A 108 -5.65 8.90 -12.39
C HIS A 108 -6.04 9.47 -11.02
N GLY A 109 -6.56 8.61 -10.12
CA GLY A 109 -6.92 8.93 -8.74
C GLY A 109 -5.99 8.31 -7.67
N TRP A 110 -6.52 8.07 -6.47
CA TRP A 110 -5.76 7.62 -5.28
C TRP A 110 -5.56 6.10 -5.18
N TYR A 111 -6.53 5.30 -5.63
CA TYR A 111 -6.48 3.82 -5.61
C TYR A 111 -6.21 3.18 -4.24
N MET A 112 -6.53 3.86 -3.13
CA MET A 112 -6.35 3.26 -1.80
C MET A 112 -7.38 2.16 -1.56
N ASN A 113 -6.91 1.01 -1.08
CA ASN A 113 -7.69 -0.22 -0.90
C ASN A 113 -7.67 -0.76 0.54
N GLN A 114 -7.08 -0.01 1.48
CA GLN A 114 -7.11 -0.33 2.90
C GLN A 114 -7.34 0.92 3.74
N VAL A 115 -8.04 0.74 4.85
CA VAL A 115 -8.01 1.64 6.00
C VAL A 115 -7.55 0.87 7.23
N ARG A 116 -6.53 1.37 7.93
CA ARG A 116 -6.27 0.99 9.32
C ARG A 116 -7.18 1.84 10.18
N LEU A 117 -8.24 1.25 10.70
CA LEU A 117 -9.27 1.91 11.47
C LEU A 117 -9.04 1.65 12.96
N PHE A 118 -8.79 2.73 13.71
CA PHE A 118 -8.55 2.66 15.14
C PHE A 118 -9.78 2.99 15.95
N ILE A 119 -10.15 2.07 16.85
CA ILE A 119 -11.06 2.37 17.94
C ILE A 119 -10.24 3.04 19.03
N ASP A 120 -10.48 4.33 19.23
CA ASP A 120 -9.65 5.18 20.10
C ASP A 120 -10.29 5.44 21.48
N ARG A 121 -9.57 6.19 22.32
CA ARG A 121 -10.05 6.58 23.66
C ARG A 121 -11.36 7.37 23.64
N GLU A 122 -11.58 8.21 22.63
CA GLU A 122 -12.78 9.04 22.51
C GLU A 122 -14.00 8.21 22.07
N ASP A 123 -13.75 7.14 21.33
CA ASP A 123 -14.76 6.14 21.00
C ASP A 123 -15.27 5.40 22.22
N MET A 124 -14.40 5.27 23.22
CA MET A 124 -14.70 4.69 24.52
C MET A 124 -15.20 5.75 25.53
N GLY A 125 -15.47 6.99 25.12
CA GLY A 125 -15.96 8.05 26.01
C GLY A 125 -14.85 8.82 26.74
N ASP A 126 -13.74 9.05 26.05
CA ASP A 126 -12.58 9.86 26.48
C ASP A 126 -11.91 9.33 27.75
N VAL A 127 -11.49 8.06 27.68
CA VAL A 127 -10.85 7.36 28.79
C VAL A 127 -9.40 7.80 29.00
N ALA A 128 -8.94 7.75 30.26
CA ALA A 128 -7.55 8.04 30.60
C ALA A 128 -6.59 6.96 30.08
N ALA A 129 -5.31 7.32 29.92
CA ALA A 129 -4.25 6.38 29.54
C ALA A 129 -4.26 5.11 30.41
N GLY A 130 -4.10 3.94 29.78
CA GLY A 130 -4.15 2.62 30.42
C GLY A 130 -5.55 2.07 30.66
N THR A 131 -6.60 2.90 30.60
CA THR A 131 -7.99 2.50 30.87
C THR A 131 -8.81 2.32 29.59
N TYR A 132 -10.00 1.73 29.71
CA TYR A 132 -10.96 1.59 28.62
C TYR A 132 -12.38 1.47 29.18
N ASN A 133 -13.36 1.77 28.33
CA ASN A 133 -14.78 1.65 28.67
C ASN A 133 -15.42 0.69 27.68
N PHE A 134 -15.72 -0.51 28.16
CA PHE A 134 -16.26 -1.57 27.34
C PHE A 134 -17.66 -1.24 26.79
N ALA A 135 -18.50 -0.52 27.53
CA ALA A 135 -19.81 -0.11 27.02
C ALA A 135 -19.67 0.89 25.85
N GLY A 136 -18.70 1.81 25.93
CA GLY A 136 -18.35 2.72 24.84
C GLY A 136 -17.87 1.97 23.58
N LEU A 137 -16.97 0.99 23.77
CA LEU A 137 -16.53 0.09 22.70
C LEU A 137 -17.72 -0.62 22.04
N GLN A 138 -18.64 -1.18 22.82
CA GLN A 138 -19.83 -1.86 22.29
C GLN A 138 -20.71 -0.90 21.49
N ALA A 139 -20.91 0.32 22.00
CA ALA A 139 -21.72 1.33 21.34
C ALA A 139 -21.10 1.81 20.01
N VAL A 140 -19.80 2.14 19.98
CA VAL A 140 -19.14 2.54 18.72
C VAL A 140 -19.08 1.38 17.73
N THR A 141 -18.89 0.15 18.21
CA THR A 141 -18.89 -1.05 17.35
C THR A 141 -20.19 -1.19 16.59
N GLN A 142 -21.32 -1.04 17.30
CA GLN A 142 -22.65 -1.19 16.72
C GLN A 142 -23.07 -0.01 15.83
N ASN A 143 -22.75 1.22 16.24
CA ASN A 143 -23.27 2.42 15.59
C ASN A 143 -22.34 3.00 14.51
N VAL A 144 -21.05 2.65 14.52
CA VAL A 144 -20.04 3.22 13.60
C VAL A 144 -19.27 2.10 12.88
N ILE A 145 -18.60 1.21 13.62
CA ILE A 145 -17.64 0.26 13.03
C ILE A 145 -18.31 -0.72 12.08
N ILE A 146 -19.37 -1.42 12.50
CA ILE A 146 -20.08 -2.37 11.63
C ILE A 146 -20.70 -1.65 10.41
N PRO A 147 -21.46 -0.54 10.57
CA PRO A 147 -21.96 0.22 9.41
C PRO A 147 -20.87 0.71 8.47
N TYR A 148 -19.69 1.06 8.99
CA TYR A 148 -18.56 1.48 8.18
C TYR A 148 -17.90 0.33 7.44
N ILE A 149 -17.73 -0.84 8.06
CA ILE A 149 -17.22 -2.06 7.40
C ILE A 149 -18.06 -2.42 6.17
N GLU A 150 -19.39 -2.37 6.31
CA GLU A 150 -20.31 -2.62 5.19
C GLU A 150 -20.13 -1.59 4.07
N TYR A 151 -20.01 -0.30 4.43
CA TYR A 151 -19.77 0.75 3.45
C TYR A 151 -18.40 0.59 2.76
N ALA A 152 -17.33 0.34 3.51
CA ALA A 152 -15.99 0.06 3.01
C ALA A 152 -16.00 -1.12 2.02
N LYS A 153 -16.78 -2.16 2.29
CA LYS A 153 -16.96 -3.30 1.38
C LYS A 153 -17.53 -2.85 0.02
N THR A 154 -18.52 -1.94 0.01
CA THR A 154 -19.06 -1.37 -1.24
C THR A 154 -18.04 -0.59 -2.06
N LYS A 155 -16.93 -0.18 -1.44
CA LYS A 155 -15.86 0.63 -2.05
C LYS A 155 -14.65 -0.19 -2.48
N GLY A 156 -14.66 -1.52 -2.31
CA GLY A 156 -13.47 -2.31 -2.59
C GLY A 156 -12.39 -2.21 -1.50
N LEU A 157 -12.75 -1.78 -0.29
CA LEU A 157 -11.80 -1.43 0.77
C LEU A 157 -11.72 -2.51 1.86
N TYR A 158 -10.49 -2.90 2.22
CA TYR A 158 -10.20 -3.70 3.41
C TYR A 158 -10.05 -2.82 4.66
N VAL A 159 -10.54 -3.30 5.79
CA VAL A 159 -10.49 -2.63 7.09
C VAL A 159 -9.58 -3.44 8.00
N THR A 160 -8.44 -2.89 8.37
CA THR A 160 -7.65 -3.38 9.50
C THR A 160 -8.17 -2.72 10.76
N LEU A 161 -8.89 -3.45 11.60
CA LEU A 161 -9.30 -2.97 12.91
C LEU A 161 -8.11 -3.05 13.85
N GLY A 162 -7.74 -1.92 14.42
CA GLY A 162 -6.77 -1.84 15.50
C GLY A 162 -7.33 -1.07 16.69
N LEU A 163 -6.53 -0.98 17.74
CA LEU A 163 -6.93 -0.35 18.98
C LEU A 163 -5.87 0.68 19.37
N ASP A 164 -6.32 1.91 19.61
CA ASP A 164 -5.47 2.98 20.11
C ASP A 164 -5.74 3.23 21.60
N PHE A 165 -4.96 2.57 22.44
CA PHE A 165 -4.90 2.90 23.87
C PHE A 165 -3.44 3.09 24.27
N THR A 166 -3.20 4.06 25.14
CA THR A 166 -1.89 4.23 25.74
C THR A 166 -1.64 3.07 26.72
N LEU A 167 -0.56 2.31 26.50
CA LEU A 167 -0.07 1.34 27.47
C LEU A 167 0.60 2.09 28.62
N GLN A 168 0.10 1.92 29.85
CA GLN A 168 0.67 2.58 31.01
C GLN A 168 2.14 2.19 31.18
N ASN A 169 3.01 3.19 31.34
CA ASN A 169 4.46 3.02 31.47
C ASN A 169 5.11 2.21 30.35
N ASN A 170 4.49 2.13 29.16
CA ASN A 170 4.97 1.33 28.02
C ASN A 170 5.01 -0.19 28.29
N GLN A 171 4.36 -0.67 29.35
CA GLN A 171 4.38 -2.07 29.81
C GLN A 171 3.28 -2.88 29.15
N ALA A 172 3.59 -3.61 28.07
CA ALA A 172 2.59 -4.32 27.27
C ALA A 172 2.05 -5.57 27.98
N THR A 173 2.92 -6.49 28.39
CA THR A 173 2.56 -7.86 28.78
C THR A 173 2.10 -8.02 30.23
N THR A 174 1.36 -7.03 30.76
CA THR A 174 0.72 -7.16 32.08
C THR A 174 -0.53 -8.03 31.99
N GLN A 175 -0.90 -8.71 33.08
CA GLN A 175 -2.14 -9.49 33.13
C GLN A 175 -3.38 -8.60 32.91
N ALA A 176 -3.39 -7.39 33.49
CA ALA A 176 -4.49 -6.45 33.30
C ALA A 176 -4.68 -6.03 31.83
N ASN A 177 -3.59 -5.83 31.08
CA ASN A 177 -3.69 -5.61 29.65
C ASN A 177 -4.23 -6.86 28.95
N LEU A 178 -3.73 -8.06 29.27
CA LEU A 178 -4.18 -9.29 28.63
C LEU A 178 -5.69 -9.51 28.81
N ASP A 179 -6.20 -9.31 30.02
CA ASP A 179 -7.63 -9.43 30.33
C ASP A 179 -8.46 -8.43 29.53
N LYS A 180 -8.00 -7.17 29.46
CA LYS A 180 -8.60 -6.11 28.65
C LYS A 180 -8.66 -6.49 27.17
N PHE A 181 -7.54 -6.89 26.58
CA PHE A 181 -7.48 -7.28 25.18
C PHE A 181 -8.33 -8.50 24.88
N ASN A 182 -8.32 -9.51 25.74
CA ASN A 182 -9.16 -10.70 25.56
C ASN A 182 -10.65 -10.35 25.64
N GLN A 183 -11.06 -9.43 26.52
CA GLN A 183 -12.43 -8.96 26.54
C GLN A 183 -12.82 -8.24 25.24
N ILE A 184 -11.96 -7.33 24.75
CA ILE A 184 -12.18 -6.57 23.52
C ILE A 184 -12.22 -7.49 22.31
N TRP A 185 -11.17 -8.29 22.10
CA TRP A 185 -11.07 -9.19 20.95
C TRP A 185 -12.10 -10.31 20.98
N GLY A 186 -12.43 -10.86 22.15
CA GLY A 186 -13.52 -11.82 22.30
C GLY A 186 -14.87 -11.21 21.89
N TYR A 187 -15.12 -9.94 22.23
CA TYR A 187 -16.32 -9.24 21.78
C TYR A 187 -16.33 -8.98 20.28
N LEU A 188 -15.28 -8.33 19.74
CA LEU A 188 -15.21 -7.96 18.32
C LEU A 188 -15.27 -9.20 17.42
N ALA A 189 -14.49 -10.25 17.74
CA ALA A 189 -14.44 -11.49 16.97
C ALA A 189 -15.71 -12.35 17.08
N SER A 190 -16.66 -12.00 17.95
CA SER A 190 -17.97 -12.67 18.03
C SER A 190 -19.09 -11.93 17.30
N ARG A 191 -18.84 -10.72 16.76
CA ARG A 191 -19.86 -9.92 16.08
C ARG A 191 -20.06 -10.42 14.63
N PRO A 192 -21.30 -10.68 14.16
CA PRO A 192 -21.54 -11.17 12.79
C PRO A 192 -21.01 -10.27 11.66
N GLY A 193 -20.95 -8.95 11.86
CA GLY A 193 -20.40 -8.00 10.87
C GLY A 193 -18.87 -7.83 10.92
N ILE A 194 -18.17 -8.58 11.78
CA ILE A 194 -16.72 -8.50 11.97
C ILE A 194 -16.10 -9.89 11.84
N LYS A 195 -16.66 -10.84 12.59
CA LYS A 195 -16.30 -12.26 12.56
C LYS A 195 -16.38 -12.76 11.13
N SER A 196 -15.24 -13.16 10.61
CA SER A 196 -15.12 -13.76 9.29
C SER A 196 -15.55 -12.88 8.12
N ALA A 197 -15.75 -11.58 8.32
CA ALA A 197 -16.01 -10.65 7.21
C ALA A 197 -14.85 -10.66 6.21
N ASP A 198 -15.19 -10.65 4.91
CA ASP A 198 -14.22 -10.75 3.80
C ASP A 198 -13.19 -9.63 3.80
N ASN A 199 -13.63 -8.44 4.21
CA ASN A 199 -12.86 -7.21 4.16
C ASN A 199 -12.34 -6.77 5.52
N VAL A 200 -12.29 -7.64 6.53
CA VAL A 200 -11.86 -7.26 7.90
C VAL A 200 -10.64 -8.07 8.34
N MET A 201 -9.66 -7.37 8.89
CA MET A 201 -8.44 -7.92 9.50
C MET A 201 -8.25 -7.31 10.89
N PHE A 202 -7.47 -7.96 11.75
CA PHE A 202 -7.24 -7.52 13.13
C PHE A 202 -5.78 -7.19 13.38
N GLU A 203 -5.49 -6.01 13.92
CA GLU A 203 -4.17 -5.64 14.45
C GLU A 203 -4.21 -5.77 15.97
N LEU A 204 -3.51 -6.77 16.53
CA LEU A 204 -3.75 -7.24 17.90
C LEU A 204 -3.51 -6.18 18.99
N VAL A 205 -2.42 -5.43 18.85
CA VAL A 205 -1.94 -4.43 19.80
C VAL A 205 -1.13 -3.39 19.04
N ASN A 206 -1.36 -2.12 19.35
CA ASN A 206 -0.54 -1.01 18.87
C ASN A 206 0.64 -0.77 19.81
N GLU A 207 1.85 -0.70 19.27
CA GLU A 207 3.09 -0.28 19.90
C GLU A 207 3.42 -0.97 21.24
N PRO A 208 3.51 -2.31 21.31
CA PRO A 208 3.98 -2.96 22.52
C PRO A 208 5.48 -2.69 22.72
N VAL A 209 5.80 -1.70 23.53
CA VAL A 209 7.18 -1.25 23.74
C VAL A 209 7.98 -2.26 24.58
N LEU A 210 7.47 -2.60 25.77
CA LEU A 210 8.18 -3.43 26.75
C LEU A 210 7.38 -4.69 27.09
N ALA A 211 8.08 -5.82 27.17
CA ALA A 211 7.56 -7.07 27.71
C ALA A 211 8.35 -7.48 28.96
N TYR A 212 7.66 -8.09 29.93
CA TYR A 212 8.26 -8.50 31.19
C TYR A 212 8.82 -9.92 31.09
N ALA A 213 10.12 -10.08 31.34
CA ALA A 213 10.78 -11.38 31.42
C ALA A 213 11.98 -11.28 32.36
N ASN A 214 12.34 -12.39 33.01
CA ASN A 214 13.53 -12.48 33.88
C ASN A 214 13.63 -11.36 34.94
N GLY A 215 12.51 -10.91 35.48
CA GLY A 215 12.48 -9.87 36.51
C GLY A 215 12.58 -8.42 35.99
N THR A 216 12.63 -8.22 34.67
CA THR A 216 12.84 -6.89 34.07
C THR A 216 11.86 -6.62 32.92
N TRP A 217 11.66 -5.33 32.62
CA TRP A 217 10.95 -4.89 31.43
C TRP A 217 11.96 -4.55 30.33
N GLY A 218 11.75 -5.08 29.13
CA GLY A 218 12.65 -4.84 28.01
C GLY A 218 11.96 -5.05 26.66
N GLY A 219 12.58 -4.49 25.63
CA GLY A 219 12.05 -4.55 24.26
C GLY A 219 13.07 -4.24 23.16
N HIS A 220 14.27 -3.77 23.53
CA HIS A 220 15.29 -3.39 22.57
C HIS A 220 16.25 -4.58 22.27
N PRO A 221 16.67 -4.79 21.00
CA PRO A 221 17.55 -5.89 20.60
C PRO A 221 18.93 -5.90 21.27
N SER A 222 19.38 -4.77 21.83
CA SER A 222 20.63 -4.70 22.59
C SER A 222 20.53 -5.27 24.01
N SER A 223 19.31 -5.60 24.49
CA SER A 223 19.13 -6.24 25.78
C SER A 223 19.64 -7.69 25.75
N PRO A 224 20.39 -8.15 26.76
CA PRO A 224 20.79 -9.56 26.85
C PRO A 224 19.59 -10.51 26.95
N ASP A 225 18.46 -10.03 27.46
CA ASP A 225 17.21 -10.79 27.61
C ASP A 225 16.22 -10.59 26.45
N PHE A 226 16.64 -10.01 25.32
CA PHE A 226 15.74 -9.68 24.20
C PHE A 226 14.89 -10.88 23.73
N VAL A 227 15.47 -12.08 23.63
CA VAL A 227 14.73 -13.30 23.26
C VAL A 227 13.66 -13.65 24.31
N ALA A 228 13.94 -13.46 25.60
CA ALA A 228 12.99 -13.71 26.67
C ALA A 228 11.83 -12.71 26.62
N HIS A 229 12.12 -11.42 26.41
CA HIS A 229 11.10 -10.38 26.21
C HIS A 229 10.25 -10.65 24.96
N TRP A 230 10.86 -11.07 23.84
CA TRP A 230 10.15 -11.47 22.64
C TRP A 230 9.19 -12.62 22.91
N ASN A 231 9.65 -13.66 23.62
CA ASN A 231 8.81 -14.81 23.98
C ASN A 231 7.65 -14.44 24.91
N ALA A 232 7.84 -13.44 25.80
CA ALA A 232 6.77 -12.90 26.62
C ALA A 232 5.70 -12.18 25.75
N LEU A 233 6.12 -11.31 24.81
CA LEU A 233 5.19 -10.67 23.86
C LEU A 233 4.47 -11.72 22.99
N ARG A 234 5.20 -12.72 22.49
CA ARG A 234 4.66 -13.83 21.72
C ARG A 234 3.58 -14.57 22.49
N SER A 235 3.81 -14.88 23.76
CA SER A 235 2.85 -15.60 24.62
C SER A 235 1.59 -14.77 24.87
N PHE A 236 1.76 -13.47 25.10
CA PHE A 236 0.68 -12.50 25.21
C PHE A 236 -0.18 -12.43 23.94
N GLN A 237 0.44 -12.34 22.76
CA GLN A 237 -0.27 -12.31 21.48
C GLN A 237 -0.95 -13.66 21.15
N ASN A 238 -0.32 -14.79 21.47
CA ASN A 238 -0.92 -16.12 21.30
C ASN A 238 -2.21 -16.29 22.12
N ALA A 239 -2.27 -15.73 23.33
CA ALA A 239 -3.48 -15.76 24.14
C ALA A 239 -4.62 -14.92 23.51
N MET A 240 -4.31 -13.78 22.91
CA MET A 240 -5.29 -12.99 22.14
C MET A 240 -5.76 -13.72 20.88
N ILE A 241 -4.83 -14.33 20.13
CA ILE A 241 -5.15 -15.16 18.95
C ILE A 241 -6.08 -16.30 19.34
N ALA A 242 -5.77 -17.05 20.41
CA ALA A 242 -6.63 -18.12 20.91
C ALA A 242 -8.03 -17.60 21.25
N THR A 243 -8.13 -16.45 21.90
CA THR A 243 -9.41 -15.79 22.20
C THR A 243 -10.22 -15.51 20.94
N ILE A 244 -9.59 -14.95 19.90
CA ILE A 244 -10.21 -14.66 18.61
C ILE A 244 -10.68 -15.96 17.92
N ARG A 245 -9.79 -16.96 17.82
CA ARG A 245 -10.10 -18.24 17.17
C ARG A 245 -11.18 -19.03 17.90
N ASN A 246 -11.26 -18.93 19.23
CA ASN A 246 -12.33 -19.54 20.03
C ASN A 246 -13.72 -18.95 19.74
N GLN A 247 -13.80 -17.71 19.24
CA GLN A 247 -15.06 -17.17 18.71
C GLN A 247 -15.40 -17.71 17.32
N GLY A 248 -14.53 -18.52 16.71
CA GLY A 248 -14.65 -19.05 15.36
C GLY A 248 -14.28 -18.04 14.26
N ALA A 249 -13.57 -16.95 14.59
CA ALA A 249 -13.14 -15.97 13.62
C ALA A 249 -11.90 -16.45 12.85
N ASP A 250 -11.93 -16.35 11.53
CA ASP A 250 -10.86 -16.76 10.61
C ASP A 250 -10.18 -15.56 9.92
N ASN A 251 -10.46 -14.33 10.36
CA ASN A 251 -9.85 -13.11 9.85
C ASN A 251 -8.32 -13.17 9.91
N VAL A 252 -7.65 -12.49 8.97
CA VAL A 252 -6.20 -12.28 9.02
C VAL A 252 -5.86 -11.47 10.27
N ILE A 253 -4.78 -11.87 10.94
CA ILE A 253 -4.25 -11.19 12.12
C ILE A 253 -2.91 -10.55 11.76
N TRP A 254 -2.76 -9.26 12.06
CA TRP A 254 -1.52 -8.51 12.05
C TRP A 254 -0.99 -8.45 13.48
N ALA A 255 0.12 -9.12 13.72
CA ALA A 255 0.79 -9.15 15.00
C ALA A 255 1.88 -8.08 15.10
N ALA A 256 2.10 -7.59 16.32
CA ALA A 256 3.00 -6.52 16.61
C ALA A 256 4.41 -7.00 16.96
N GLY A 257 5.37 -6.09 16.85
CA GLY A 257 6.76 -6.26 17.27
C GLY A 257 7.10 -5.40 18.49
N LEU A 258 8.22 -5.70 19.15
CA LEU A 258 8.67 -4.92 20.31
C LEU A 258 9.18 -3.54 19.89
N GLY A 259 9.25 -2.62 20.87
CA GLY A 259 9.88 -1.32 20.71
C GLY A 259 9.15 -0.42 19.73
N TRP A 260 7.87 -0.12 20.01
CA TRP A 260 7.02 0.70 19.14
C TRP A 260 6.87 0.12 17.73
N ASP A 261 6.62 -1.19 17.64
CA ASP A 261 6.46 -1.90 16.37
C ASP A 261 7.66 -1.75 15.42
N GLN A 262 8.88 -1.83 15.97
CA GLN A 262 10.13 -1.67 15.21
C GLN A 262 10.92 -2.98 15.05
N TYR A 263 10.86 -3.90 16.02
CA TYR A 263 11.78 -5.04 16.08
C TYR A 263 11.07 -6.37 15.81
N TYR A 264 11.45 -7.08 14.74
CA TYR A 264 10.84 -8.33 14.27
C TYR A 264 11.85 -9.43 13.94
N GLN A 265 13.11 -9.29 14.36
CA GLN A 265 14.21 -10.18 13.97
C GLN A 265 13.96 -11.65 14.35
N LEU A 266 13.17 -11.86 15.40
CA LEU A 266 12.88 -13.18 15.96
C LEU A 266 11.56 -13.79 15.46
N CYS A 267 10.80 -13.11 14.60
CA CYS A 267 9.46 -13.56 14.24
C CYS A 267 9.45 -14.93 13.52
N ALA A 268 10.47 -15.21 12.69
CA ALA A 268 10.59 -16.48 11.97
C ALA A 268 11.15 -17.61 12.85
N THR A 269 12.06 -17.28 13.78
CA THR A 269 12.68 -18.28 14.67
C THR A 269 11.82 -18.59 15.90
N HIS A 270 10.94 -17.67 16.28
CA HIS A 270 10.03 -17.76 17.40
C HIS A 270 8.60 -17.37 16.96
N PRO A 271 7.98 -18.16 16.06
CA PRO A 271 6.73 -17.79 15.41
C PRO A 271 5.53 -17.88 16.36
N LEU A 272 4.53 -17.04 16.12
CA LEU A 272 3.24 -17.10 16.79
C LEU A 272 2.54 -18.44 16.48
N SER A 273 1.62 -18.82 17.37
CA SER A 273 0.82 -20.04 17.25
C SER A 273 -0.60 -19.66 16.88
N ASP A 274 -0.92 -19.71 15.59
CA ASP A 274 -2.28 -19.61 15.06
C ASP A 274 -2.66 -20.93 14.39
N PRO A 275 -3.72 -21.65 14.83
CA PRO A 275 -4.15 -22.89 14.20
C PRO A 275 -4.52 -22.74 12.72
N LEU A 276 -4.80 -21.52 12.25
CA LEU A 276 -5.13 -21.24 10.85
C LEU A 276 -3.93 -20.83 10.00
N ASN A 277 -2.74 -20.63 10.60
CA ASN A 277 -1.57 -20.04 9.94
C ASN A 277 -1.91 -18.72 9.21
N ASN A 278 -2.83 -17.92 9.75
CA ASN A 278 -3.39 -16.74 9.09
C ASN A 278 -2.91 -15.43 9.76
N VAL A 279 -1.60 -15.37 10.01
CA VAL A 279 -0.92 -14.27 10.72
C VAL A 279 0.14 -13.61 9.83
N GLY A 280 0.10 -12.30 9.73
CA GLY A 280 1.20 -11.43 9.27
C GLY A 280 1.63 -10.48 10.39
N TYR A 281 2.51 -9.52 10.08
CA TYR A 281 3.00 -8.56 11.07
C TYR A 281 2.70 -7.10 10.70
N SER A 282 2.16 -6.34 11.65
CA SER A 282 2.03 -4.88 11.61
C SER A 282 3.36 -4.25 11.98
N VAL A 283 3.80 -3.20 11.29
CA VAL A 283 5.10 -2.54 11.49
C VAL A 283 4.95 -1.03 11.42
N HIS A 284 5.66 -0.31 12.29
CA HIS A 284 5.77 1.15 12.23
C HIS A 284 7.08 1.56 11.54
N TRP A 285 7.02 2.52 10.62
CA TRP A 285 8.14 2.87 9.76
C TRP A 285 8.31 4.38 9.65
N TYR A 286 9.27 4.95 10.37
CA TYR A 286 9.47 6.40 10.46
C TYR A 286 10.88 6.83 10.08
N PRO A 287 11.06 8.00 9.43
CA PRO A 287 12.39 8.53 9.15
C PRO A 287 13.18 8.80 10.43
N GLY A 288 12.52 9.34 11.46
CA GLY A 288 13.13 9.68 12.74
C GLY A 288 13.51 8.48 13.61
N TYR A 289 13.32 7.25 13.14
CA TYR A 289 13.94 6.06 13.72
C TYR A 289 15.47 5.99 13.46
N GLY A 290 16.06 7.09 12.99
CA GLY A 290 17.50 7.30 12.89
C GLY A 290 18.03 7.39 11.47
N ALA A 291 17.22 7.03 10.45
CA ALA A 291 17.64 7.03 9.06
C ALA A 291 17.44 8.39 8.37
N ASN A 292 16.38 9.11 8.70
CA ASN A 292 15.91 10.28 7.97
C ASN A 292 15.89 9.99 6.45
N ASP A 293 16.63 10.76 5.65
CA ASP A 293 16.76 10.56 4.20
C ASP A 293 17.87 9.56 3.79
N ASN A 294 18.64 8.99 4.73
CA ASN A 294 19.79 8.15 4.42
C ASN A 294 19.37 6.74 3.97
N TYR A 295 19.63 6.43 2.70
CA TYR A 295 19.31 5.11 2.12
C TYR A 295 20.03 3.95 2.81
N ALA A 296 21.33 4.05 3.06
CA ALA A 296 22.12 2.94 3.59
C ALA A 296 21.66 2.58 5.01
N THR A 297 21.41 3.58 5.85
CA THR A 297 20.84 3.38 7.19
C THR A 297 19.44 2.79 7.12
N LEU A 298 18.58 3.28 6.23
CA LEU A 298 17.22 2.77 6.07
C LEU A 298 17.20 1.30 5.58
N GLN A 299 18.06 0.97 4.61
CA GLN A 299 18.24 -0.40 4.12
C GLN A 299 18.78 -1.31 5.23
N GLN A 300 19.75 -0.86 6.02
CA GLN A 300 20.26 -1.62 7.16
C GLN A 300 19.19 -1.88 8.22
N GLN A 301 18.35 -0.88 8.50
CA GLN A 301 17.22 -1.02 9.43
C GLN A 301 16.21 -2.04 8.92
N TRP A 302 15.86 -2.01 7.63
CA TRP A 302 15.03 -3.02 7.00
C TRP A 302 15.67 -4.42 7.12
N ASP A 303 16.90 -4.58 6.65
CA ASP A 303 17.62 -5.86 6.60
C ASP A 303 17.77 -6.50 7.98
N THR A 304 18.02 -5.67 8.99
CA THR A 304 18.21 -6.14 10.36
C THR A 304 16.87 -6.42 11.02
N ASN A 305 15.94 -5.46 11.00
CA ASN A 305 14.80 -5.47 11.91
C ASN A 305 13.55 -6.14 11.34
N ILE A 306 13.32 -6.04 10.03
CA ILE A 306 12.01 -6.39 9.42
C ILE A 306 12.17 -7.50 8.37
N LYS A 307 13.23 -7.47 7.55
CA LYS A 307 13.45 -8.43 6.47
C LYS A 307 13.42 -9.90 6.92
N PRO A 308 14.02 -10.30 8.06
CA PRO A 308 13.93 -11.69 8.53
C PRO A 308 12.48 -12.15 8.70
N CYS A 309 11.59 -11.22 9.05
CA CYS A 309 10.16 -11.47 9.15
C CYS A 309 9.47 -11.43 7.78
N ALA A 310 9.75 -10.42 6.96
CA ALA A 310 9.19 -10.27 5.61
C ALA A 310 9.54 -11.43 4.67
N ASP A 311 10.66 -12.11 4.88
CA ASP A 311 11.02 -13.30 4.11
C ASP A 311 10.08 -14.49 4.39
N ASN A 312 9.34 -14.48 5.51
CA ASN A 312 8.52 -15.59 5.99
C ASN A 312 7.02 -15.26 6.12
N TYR A 313 6.67 -13.99 6.30
CA TYR A 313 5.31 -13.51 6.55
C TYR A 313 4.99 -12.26 5.74
N PRO A 314 3.71 -12.02 5.40
CA PRO A 314 3.32 -10.73 4.86
C PRO A 314 3.48 -9.63 5.91
N ILE A 315 3.91 -8.47 5.43
CA ILE A 315 4.10 -7.28 6.26
C ILE A 315 3.06 -6.24 5.90
N ASN A 316 2.51 -5.58 6.90
CA ASN A 316 1.65 -4.42 6.75
C ASN A 316 2.27 -3.27 7.55
N ILE A 317 2.82 -2.28 6.86
CA ILE A 317 3.23 -1.04 7.52
C ILE A 317 1.94 -0.34 7.93
N THR A 318 1.59 -0.42 9.20
CA THR A 318 0.33 0.12 9.71
C THR A 318 0.45 1.60 10.05
N GLU A 319 1.68 2.09 10.24
CA GLU A 319 1.92 3.50 10.53
C GLU A 319 3.23 4.02 9.93
N THR A 320 3.13 5.12 9.19
CA THR A 320 4.27 5.88 8.65
C THR A 320 3.83 7.27 8.22
N THR A 321 4.68 8.27 8.40
CA THR A 321 4.50 9.63 7.87
C THR A 321 5.86 10.30 7.75
N TRP A 322 5.98 11.20 6.79
CA TRP A 322 7.14 12.06 6.72
C TRP A 322 6.78 13.44 6.16
N PHE A 323 7.55 14.42 6.63
CA PHE A 323 7.64 15.76 6.08
C PHE A 323 8.98 16.36 6.50
N LYS A 324 9.50 17.33 5.75
CA LYS A 324 10.77 17.93 6.12
C LYS A 324 10.60 18.82 7.35
N TRP A 325 11.25 18.44 8.46
CA TRP A 325 11.29 19.24 9.68
C TRP A 325 12.07 20.53 9.42
N GLN A 326 11.56 21.66 9.94
CA GLN A 326 12.18 22.97 9.80
C GLN A 326 12.55 23.56 11.16
N GLN A 327 13.54 24.45 11.18
CA GLN A 327 13.89 25.18 12.40
C GLN A 327 12.68 25.96 12.92
N GLY A 328 12.33 25.76 14.19
CA GLY A 328 11.15 26.33 14.83
C GLY A 328 9.99 25.35 14.99
N ASP A 329 10.03 24.20 14.30
CA ASP A 329 9.10 23.11 14.56
C ASP A 329 9.43 22.43 15.90
N SER A 330 8.41 21.91 16.59
CA SER A 330 8.59 21.10 17.80
C SER A 330 9.56 19.93 17.56
N GLU A 331 10.33 19.59 18.59
CA GLU A 331 11.23 18.44 18.53
C GLU A 331 10.50 17.11 18.32
N TYR A 332 9.25 17.01 18.80
CA TYR A 332 8.36 15.88 18.53
C TYR A 332 8.26 15.57 17.02
N TRP A 333 8.24 16.62 16.19
CA TRP A 333 8.09 16.48 14.74
C TRP A 333 9.34 15.94 14.04
N LYS A 334 10.50 15.84 14.72
CA LYS A 334 11.70 15.20 14.17
C LYS A 334 11.50 13.71 13.87
N LEU A 335 10.52 13.07 14.53
CA LEU A 335 10.13 11.69 14.20
C LEU A 335 9.78 11.52 12.72
N PHE A 336 9.26 12.58 12.10
CA PHE A 336 8.80 12.58 10.71
C PHE A 336 9.78 13.25 9.74
N ASP A 337 10.98 13.64 10.18
CA ASP A 337 11.95 14.40 9.35
C ASP A 337 12.47 13.60 8.15
N GLY A 338 11.77 13.71 7.03
CA GLY A 338 12.11 13.04 5.78
C GLY A 338 11.51 13.75 4.58
N THR A 339 12.12 13.55 3.43
CA THR A 339 11.69 14.12 2.14
C THR A 339 11.11 13.04 1.23
N ASN A 340 10.37 13.44 0.20
CA ASN A 340 9.94 12.50 -0.83
C ASN A 340 11.16 11.97 -1.62
N ALA A 341 12.15 12.82 -1.88
CA ALA A 341 13.36 12.46 -2.61
C ALA A 341 14.29 11.50 -1.84
N GLY A 342 14.33 11.60 -0.50
CA GLY A 342 15.07 10.73 0.39
C GLY A 342 14.19 9.61 0.94
N PHE A 343 13.64 9.80 2.14
CA PHE A 343 12.86 8.78 2.86
C PHE A 343 11.77 8.12 1.99
N GLY A 344 10.96 8.91 1.27
CA GLY A 344 9.88 8.40 0.42
C GLY A 344 10.39 7.45 -0.68
N LYS A 345 11.31 7.92 -1.53
CA LYS A 345 11.92 7.10 -2.60
C LYS A 345 12.67 5.88 -2.07
N ASN A 346 13.41 6.04 -0.96
CA ASN A 346 14.15 4.94 -0.36
C ASN A 346 13.20 3.87 0.20
N THR A 347 12.13 4.27 0.89
CA THR A 347 11.06 3.38 1.37
C THR A 347 10.40 2.64 0.20
N LYS A 348 10.04 3.35 -0.86
CA LYS A 348 9.51 2.76 -2.09
C LYS A 348 10.44 1.70 -2.67
N ALA A 349 11.73 2.00 -2.77
CA ALA A 349 12.72 1.06 -3.30
C ALA A 349 12.83 -0.22 -2.46
N ILE A 350 12.83 -0.10 -1.14
CA ILE A 350 12.90 -1.23 -0.21
C ILE A 350 11.64 -2.09 -0.31
N PHE A 351 10.46 -1.48 -0.27
CA PHE A 351 9.19 -2.21 -0.25
C PHE A 351 8.87 -2.85 -1.61
N THR A 352 9.21 -2.19 -2.72
CA THR A 352 9.10 -2.80 -4.06
C THR A 352 10.02 -4.00 -4.20
N ALA A 353 11.25 -3.94 -3.67
CA ALA A 353 12.18 -5.07 -3.70
C ALA A 353 11.67 -6.26 -2.88
N ALA A 354 11.08 -6.01 -1.71
CA ALA A 354 10.48 -7.05 -0.85
C ALA A 354 9.25 -7.71 -1.50
N GLY A 355 8.39 -6.91 -2.15
CA GLY A 355 7.27 -7.39 -2.96
C GLY A 355 6.08 -7.94 -2.18
N ASN A 356 6.11 -7.91 -0.84
CA ASN A 356 5.04 -8.41 0.05
C ASN A 356 4.69 -7.42 1.18
N VAL A 357 4.98 -6.14 0.97
CA VAL A 357 4.78 -5.08 1.96
C VAL A 357 3.56 -4.24 1.60
N SER A 358 2.52 -4.42 2.39
CA SER A 358 1.36 -3.53 2.45
C SER A 358 1.70 -2.26 3.25
N ILE A 359 0.99 -1.16 3.00
CA ILE A 359 1.29 0.13 3.64
C ILE A 359 0.02 0.94 3.86
N ALA A 360 -0.16 1.41 5.07
CA ALA A 360 -1.10 2.44 5.47
C ALA A 360 -0.29 3.64 5.99
N VAL A 361 -0.46 4.80 5.34
CA VAL A 361 0.20 6.01 5.81
C VAL A 361 -0.66 6.72 6.85
N HIS A 362 -0.03 7.30 7.87
CA HIS A 362 -0.71 8.12 8.86
C HIS A 362 -1.15 9.43 8.19
N MET A 363 -2.46 9.55 8.01
CA MET A 363 -3.09 10.73 7.45
C MET A 363 -3.61 11.58 8.59
N ASN A 364 -2.67 12.17 9.30
CA ASN A 364 -3.03 13.44 9.90
C ASN A 364 -3.56 14.33 8.76
N GLY A 365 -4.61 15.13 8.97
CA GLY A 365 -5.31 16.03 8.03
C GLY A 365 -4.43 17.09 7.35
N PHE A 366 -3.13 16.86 7.32
CA PHE A 366 -2.05 17.52 6.61
C PHE A 366 -1.98 17.18 5.10
N LEU A 367 -2.96 16.48 4.52
CA LEU A 367 -3.02 16.24 3.06
C LEU A 367 -3.94 17.21 2.31
N LEU A 368 -4.74 18.03 3.01
CA LEU A 368 -5.89 18.74 2.43
C LEU A 368 -5.87 20.22 2.89
N GLN A 369 -5.93 21.18 1.95
CA GLN A 369 -6.14 22.59 2.33
C GLN A 369 -7.58 22.87 2.76
N PRO A 370 -7.82 23.94 3.55
CA PRO A 370 -9.15 24.45 3.85
C PRO A 370 -9.99 24.87 2.61
N GLY A 371 -11.19 24.30 2.47
CA GLY A 371 -12.25 24.70 1.52
C GLY A 371 -13.66 24.86 2.15
N PRO A 372 -14.67 25.30 1.37
CA PRO A 372 -16.00 25.70 1.88
C PRO A 372 -16.97 24.55 2.20
N ARG A 373 -16.73 23.32 1.74
CA ARG A 373 -17.15 22.12 2.49
C ARG A 373 -16.08 21.91 3.53
N SER A 374 -16.47 21.85 4.81
CA SER A 374 -15.61 21.79 6.00
C SER A 374 -14.17 21.54 5.65
N SER A 375 -13.27 22.45 6.01
CA SER A 375 -11.86 22.58 5.60
C SER A 375 -10.95 21.34 5.44
N PHE A 376 -11.48 20.12 5.48
CA PHE A 376 -10.87 18.82 5.25
C PHE A 376 -11.74 17.82 4.43
N ALA A 377 -12.88 18.25 3.84
CA ALA A 377 -13.80 17.42 3.02
C ALA A 377 -13.90 17.90 1.55
N ASP A 378 -13.14 18.93 1.16
CA ASP A 378 -13.08 19.44 -0.20
C ASP A 378 -11.70 19.19 -0.83
N PRO A 379 -11.53 18.17 -1.68
CA PRO A 379 -10.25 17.80 -2.28
C PRO A 379 -9.83 18.69 -3.47
N THR A 380 -10.24 19.96 -3.55
CA THR A 380 -10.08 20.73 -4.80
C THR A 380 -8.94 21.75 -4.85
N ALA A 381 -8.10 21.88 -3.82
CA ALA A 381 -6.91 22.73 -3.93
C ALA A 381 -5.71 22.26 -3.09
N GLY A 382 -4.63 21.83 -3.74
CA GLY A 382 -3.28 21.89 -3.17
C GLY A 382 -2.78 20.67 -2.40
N LEU A 383 -1.98 19.84 -3.07
CA LEU A 383 -1.09 18.82 -2.51
C LEU A 383 0.15 19.43 -1.81
N LEU A 384 -0.03 20.58 -1.18
CA LEU A 384 1.02 21.31 -0.49
C LEU A 384 0.67 21.25 0.98
N PHE A 385 1.59 20.72 1.79
CA PHE A 385 1.63 21.12 3.18
C PHE A 385 1.64 22.66 3.18
N ASP A 386 0.69 23.27 3.89
CA ASP A 386 0.52 24.71 4.19
C ASP A 386 0.64 25.78 3.06
N GLY A 387 0.80 25.38 1.79
CA GLY A 387 1.11 26.33 0.71
C GLY A 387 2.57 26.81 0.70
N ASN A 388 3.43 26.28 1.58
CA ASN A 388 4.87 26.50 1.55
C ASN A 388 5.54 25.49 0.62
N THR A 389 5.98 25.95 -0.54
CA THR A 389 6.73 25.13 -1.52
C THR A 389 8.03 24.54 -0.97
N ALA A 390 8.50 24.98 0.20
CA ALA A 390 9.66 24.40 0.88
C ALA A 390 9.37 23.11 1.66
N ARG A 391 8.08 22.78 1.93
CA ARG A 391 7.68 21.57 2.65
C ARG A 391 7.17 20.52 1.66
N ASP A 392 8.09 19.67 1.23
CA ASP A 392 7.85 18.52 0.35
C ASP A 392 7.05 17.42 1.10
N GLY A 393 5.72 17.60 1.15
CA GLY A 393 4.81 16.70 1.87
C GLY A 393 4.61 15.35 1.20
N MET A 394 4.41 14.31 2.01
CA MET A 394 4.15 12.91 1.59
C MET A 394 2.96 12.75 0.62
N ALA A 395 1.95 13.62 0.67
CA ALA A 395 0.67 13.47 -0.02
C ALA A 395 0.81 13.18 -1.51
N ARG A 396 1.53 14.03 -2.24
CA ARG A 396 1.71 13.88 -3.68
C ARG A 396 2.50 12.64 -3.99
N PHE A 397 3.55 12.35 -3.24
CA PHE A 397 4.33 11.13 -3.43
C PHE A 397 3.46 9.87 -3.29
N ILE A 398 2.60 9.79 -2.27
CA ILE A 398 1.67 8.67 -2.08
C ILE A 398 0.64 8.61 -3.19
N PHE A 399 0.11 9.75 -3.65
CA PHE A 399 -0.82 9.81 -4.78
C PHE A 399 -0.25 9.11 -6.03
N GLU A 400 1.00 9.42 -6.36
CA GLU A 400 1.67 8.82 -7.52
C GLU A 400 2.07 7.36 -7.25
N TRP A 401 2.65 7.09 -6.08
CA TRP A 401 3.14 5.75 -5.76
C TRP A 401 2.00 4.73 -5.64
N TYR A 402 0.84 5.11 -5.12
CA TYR A 402 -0.28 4.19 -4.99
C TYR A 402 -0.92 3.87 -6.35
N TYR A 403 -0.91 4.80 -7.30
CA TYR A 403 -1.26 4.49 -8.69
C TYR A 403 -0.30 3.47 -9.33
N GLU A 404 1.00 3.60 -9.08
CA GLU A 404 1.98 2.60 -9.52
C GLU A 404 1.74 1.23 -8.84
N ARG A 405 1.49 1.22 -7.53
CA ARG A 405 1.23 -0.01 -6.76
C ARG A 405 -0.05 -0.70 -7.19
N ALA A 406 -1.08 0.05 -7.54
CA ALA A 406 -2.35 -0.49 -8.02
C ALA A 406 -2.19 -1.28 -9.33
N GLN A 407 -1.13 -1.05 -10.11
CA GLN A 407 -0.81 -1.83 -11.31
C GLN A 407 -0.05 -3.13 -11.02
N LEU A 408 0.33 -3.38 -9.76
CA LEU A 408 1.09 -4.58 -9.36
C LEU A 408 0.19 -5.75 -9.01
N LEU A 409 -0.52 -5.71 -7.86
CA LEU A 409 -1.15 -6.89 -7.25
C LEU A 409 -2.32 -6.52 -6.29
N PRO A 410 -3.49 -7.21 -6.36
CA PRO A 410 -3.88 -8.11 -7.45
C PRO A 410 -4.17 -7.34 -8.75
N TRP A 411 -4.61 -8.03 -9.81
CA TRP A 411 -5.12 -7.32 -10.97
C TRP A 411 -6.40 -6.55 -10.63
N ASN A 412 -6.52 -5.33 -11.15
CA ASN A 412 -7.67 -4.46 -10.93
C ASN A 412 -8.24 -3.77 -12.15
N GLY A 413 -7.91 -4.25 -13.34
CA GLY A 413 -8.34 -3.61 -14.56
C GLY A 413 -7.58 -2.33 -14.89
N ILE A 414 -6.56 -1.92 -14.10
CA ILE A 414 -5.72 -0.78 -14.48
C ILE A 414 -4.76 -1.23 -15.58
N TRP A 415 -5.14 -0.87 -16.80
CA TRP A 415 -4.33 -1.09 -17.97
C TRP A 415 -3.30 0.02 -18.16
N ASN A 416 -2.08 -0.37 -18.47
CA ASN A 416 -0.92 0.53 -18.57
C ASN A 416 -0.80 1.31 -19.90
N GLY A 417 -1.68 1.10 -20.88
CA GLY A 417 -1.57 1.76 -22.19
C GLY A 417 -1.10 0.87 -23.35
N LEU A 418 -0.63 -0.36 -23.07
CA LEU A 418 0.04 -1.19 -24.07
C LEU A 418 -0.90 -2.17 -24.80
N THR A 419 -0.98 -2.02 -26.12
CA THR A 419 -1.67 -2.97 -27.00
C THR A 419 -0.93 -4.31 -27.06
N ASN A 420 -1.59 -5.40 -26.68
CA ASN A 420 -1.07 -6.76 -26.80
C ASN A 420 -0.66 -7.09 -28.23
N GLY A 421 0.53 -7.68 -28.41
CA GLY A 421 1.08 -8.09 -29.70
C GLY A 421 1.57 -6.94 -30.58
N ALA A 422 1.48 -5.68 -30.11
CA ALA A 422 2.02 -4.55 -30.85
C ALA A 422 3.52 -4.38 -30.61
N THR A 423 4.17 -3.71 -31.56
CA THR A 423 5.61 -3.42 -31.51
C THR A 423 5.88 -2.05 -30.91
N TYR A 424 6.91 -1.97 -30.05
CA TYR A 424 7.35 -0.74 -29.41
C TYR A 424 8.87 -0.58 -29.49
N THR A 425 9.31 0.67 -29.46
CA THR A 425 10.67 1.05 -29.06
C THR A 425 10.66 1.56 -27.63
N PHE A 426 11.56 1.04 -26.80
CA PHE A 426 11.75 1.46 -25.41
C PHE A 426 12.89 2.48 -25.33
N ILE A 427 12.56 3.76 -25.13
CA ILE A 427 13.53 4.86 -25.10
C ILE A 427 13.81 5.25 -23.65
N ASN A 428 15.07 5.20 -23.25
CA ASN A 428 15.48 5.53 -21.89
C ASN A 428 15.30 7.03 -21.63
N ARG A 429 14.70 7.38 -20.49
CA ARG A 429 14.44 8.78 -20.12
C ARG A 429 15.72 9.58 -19.88
N ALA A 430 16.79 8.97 -19.35
CA ALA A 430 18.03 9.69 -19.05
C ALA A 430 18.84 10.01 -20.31
N SER A 431 18.88 9.09 -21.29
CA SER A 431 19.75 9.20 -22.46
C SER A 431 19.05 9.54 -23.77
N GLY A 432 17.72 9.33 -23.86
CA GLY A 432 16.98 9.42 -25.12
C GLY A 432 17.28 8.28 -26.11
N LYS A 433 17.95 7.21 -25.67
CA LYS A 433 18.38 6.08 -26.51
C LYS A 433 17.51 4.84 -26.31
N ALA A 434 17.43 4.00 -27.33
CA ALA A 434 16.57 2.83 -27.33
C ALA A 434 17.26 1.59 -26.73
N ILE A 435 16.49 0.69 -26.09
CA ILE A 435 16.93 -0.69 -25.85
C ILE A 435 17.21 -1.35 -27.20
N ASP A 436 18.42 -1.85 -27.35
CA ASP A 436 19.02 -2.30 -28.60
C ASP A 436 19.64 -3.69 -28.45
N VAL A 437 19.41 -4.54 -29.44
CA VAL A 437 20.15 -5.79 -29.63
C VAL A 437 21.46 -5.48 -30.34
N PRO A 438 22.64 -5.67 -29.70
CA PRO A 438 23.91 -5.29 -30.30
C PRO A 438 24.12 -5.88 -31.70
N GLY A 439 24.24 -5.00 -32.70
CA GLY A 439 24.42 -5.37 -34.11
C GLY A 439 23.25 -6.15 -34.73
N GLY A 440 22.07 -6.15 -34.11
CA GLY A 440 20.92 -6.93 -34.56
C GLY A 440 21.14 -8.45 -34.51
N GLN A 441 22.09 -8.92 -33.70
CA GLN A 441 22.45 -10.34 -33.63
C GLN A 441 21.31 -11.22 -33.08
N ASN A 442 21.34 -12.51 -33.43
CA ASN A 442 20.37 -13.49 -32.96
C ASN A 442 21.00 -14.56 -32.05
N THR A 443 21.87 -14.13 -31.14
CA THR A 443 22.66 -15.01 -30.26
C THR A 443 22.06 -15.10 -28.86
N ASN A 444 22.01 -16.30 -28.28
CA ASN A 444 21.62 -16.51 -26.88
C ASN A 444 22.61 -15.87 -25.92
N ALA A 445 22.11 -15.43 -24.76
CA ALA A 445 22.86 -14.79 -23.69
C ALA A 445 23.58 -13.48 -24.05
N LEU A 446 23.22 -12.88 -25.20
CA LEU A 446 23.75 -11.60 -25.64
C LEU A 446 23.21 -10.48 -24.74
N GLN A 447 24.07 -9.83 -23.97
CA GLN A 447 23.66 -8.70 -23.13
C GLN A 447 23.19 -7.53 -24.00
N LEU A 448 21.97 -7.04 -23.71
CA LEU A 448 21.39 -5.89 -24.41
C LEU A 448 22.14 -4.61 -24.07
N GLN A 449 22.01 -3.62 -24.94
CA GLN A 449 22.60 -2.30 -24.77
C GLN A 449 21.58 -1.20 -25.05
N GLN A 450 21.95 0.06 -24.80
CA GLN A 450 21.26 1.17 -25.42
C GLN A 450 22.03 1.66 -26.67
N TRP A 451 21.30 2.19 -27.64
CA TRP A 451 21.89 2.80 -28.82
C TRP A 451 21.01 3.95 -29.34
N GLN A 452 21.62 4.91 -30.04
CA GLN A 452 20.90 5.97 -30.74
C GLN A 452 19.74 5.40 -31.57
N THR A 453 18.56 6.00 -31.45
CA THR A 453 17.37 5.57 -32.19
C THR A 453 17.61 5.62 -33.69
N ASN A 454 17.46 4.49 -34.38
CA ASN A 454 17.78 4.38 -35.82
C ASN A 454 16.73 3.58 -36.62
N ASN A 455 15.57 3.30 -36.04
CA ASN A 455 14.46 2.51 -36.62
C ASN A 455 14.82 1.06 -37.02
N ALA A 456 16.01 0.56 -36.66
CA ALA A 456 16.38 -0.82 -36.95
C ALA A 456 15.53 -1.81 -36.15
N THR A 457 15.28 -2.99 -36.69
CA THR A 457 14.55 -4.08 -36.00
C THR A 457 15.20 -4.49 -34.68
N ALA A 458 16.50 -4.21 -34.51
CA ALA A 458 17.25 -4.37 -33.26
C ALA A 458 16.71 -3.55 -32.07
N GLN A 459 15.91 -2.51 -32.35
CA GLN A 459 15.32 -1.61 -31.35
C GLN A 459 13.79 -1.76 -31.26
N GLN A 460 13.24 -2.79 -31.91
CA GLN A 460 11.81 -3.02 -32.02
C GLN A 460 11.43 -4.30 -31.28
N TRP A 461 10.46 -4.18 -30.39
CA TRP A 461 10.10 -5.21 -29.44
C TRP A 461 8.60 -5.43 -29.43
N VAL A 462 8.16 -6.67 -29.64
CA VAL A 462 6.76 -7.06 -29.48
C VAL A 462 6.48 -7.29 -28.00
N VAL A 463 5.42 -6.66 -27.48
CA VAL A 463 4.94 -6.89 -26.11
C VAL A 463 3.75 -7.83 -26.13
N ASP A 464 3.98 -9.07 -25.71
CA ASP A 464 2.95 -10.11 -25.64
C ASP A 464 2.43 -10.18 -24.20
N ASP A 465 1.15 -9.82 -24.00
CA ASP A 465 0.47 -9.97 -22.71
C ASP A 465 0.42 -11.45 -22.34
N MET A 466 0.84 -11.77 -21.12
CA MET A 466 0.86 -13.13 -20.60
C MET A 466 -0.51 -13.63 -20.15
N GLY A 467 -1.60 -12.93 -20.49
CA GLY A 467 -2.98 -13.43 -20.48
C GLY A 467 -3.60 -13.60 -19.09
N THR A 468 -2.89 -13.17 -18.05
CA THR A 468 -3.41 -13.15 -16.67
C THR A 468 -3.96 -11.78 -16.28
N TYR A 469 -3.96 -10.83 -17.23
CA TYR A 469 -4.35 -9.44 -17.06
C TYR A 469 -3.69 -8.87 -15.81
N ASN A 470 -2.39 -8.56 -15.82
CA ASN A 470 -1.71 -8.01 -14.63
C ASN A 470 -0.50 -7.15 -15.02
N ASN A 471 -0.59 -6.54 -16.19
CA ASN A 471 0.49 -5.80 -16.83
C ASN A 471 1.80 -6.61 -16.93
N GLN A 472 1.74 -7.95 -16.98
CA GLN A 472 2.90 -8.81 -17.23
C GLN A 472 3.01 -9.17 -18.70
N TYR A 473 4.19 -8.94 -19.24
CA TYR A 473 4.49 -9.13 -20.65
C TYR A 473 5.71 -10.01 -20.83
N ARG A 474 5.71 -10.76 -21.92
CA ARG A 474 6.91 -11.22 -22.60
C ARG A 474 7.31 -10.14 -23.61
N ILE A 475 8.60 -9.82 -23.65
CA ILE A 475 9.14 -8.77 -24.54
C ILE A 475 10.02 -9.45 -25.59
N LYS A 476 9.49 -9.64 -26.80
CA LYS A 476 10.11 -10.39 -27.90
C LYS A 476 10.83 -9.47 -28.87
N SER A 477 12.06 -9.81 -29.26
CA SER A 477 12.81 -9.02 -30.24
C SER A 477 12.31 -9.27 -31.68
N LEU A 478 12.13 -8.21 -32.47
CA LEU A 478 11.89 -8.33 -33.91
C LEU A 478 13.15 -8.60 -34.73
N SER A 479 14.35 -8.38 -34.20
CA SER A 479 15.59 -8.75 -34.90
C SER A 479 15.90 -10.24 -34.81
N SER A 480 15.16 -10.99 -33.99
CA SER A 480 15.35 -12.42 -33.79
C SER A 480 14.49 -13.25 -34.74
N SER A 481 15.13 -14.10 -35.56
CA SER A 481 14.44 -14.96 -36.52
C SER A 481 13.74 -16.18 -35.90
N ASP A 482 14.05 -16.52 -34.65
CA ASP A 482 13.50 -17.63 -33.88
C ASP A 482 12.77 -17.16 -32.59
N GLY A 483 12.47 -15.87 -32.52
CA GLY A 483 11.58 -15.28 -31.51
C GLY A 483 12.16 -15.19 -30.10
N LYS A 484 13.45 -14.90 -29.98
CA LYS A 484 14.11 -14.63 -28.68
C LYS A 484 13.52 -13.44 -27.95
N VAL A 485 13.63 -13.48 -26.63
CA VAL A 485 12.99 -12.56 -25.69
C VAL A 485 14.01 -11.89 -24.79
N MET A 486 13.61 -10.76 -24.19
CA MET A 486 14.30 -10.16 -23.06
C MET A 486 14.32 -11.13 -21.87
N ASP A 487 15.47 -11.25 -21.23
CA ASP A 487 15.73 -12.22 -20.18
C ASP A 487 16.65 -11.63 -19.11
N VAL A 488 16.39 -11.96 -17.85
CA VAL A 488 17.37 -11.76 -16.77
C VAL A 488 18.30 -12.95 -16.73
N ARG A 489 19.60 -12.72 -16.94
CA ARG A 489 20.59 -13.79 -17.05
C ARG A 489 20.53 -14.76 -15.86
N ASN A 490 20.39 -16.04 -16.20
CA ASN A 490 20.30 -17.16 -15.25
C ASN A 490 19.17 -17.03 -14.21
N GLY A 491 18.20 -16.15 -14.42
CA GLY A 491 17.17 -15.85 -13.41
C GLY A 491 17.74 -15.31 -12.09
N SER A 492 18.95 -14.74 -12.12
CA SER A 492 19.59 -14.16 -10.94
C SER A 492 18.73 -13.04 -10.35
N LYS A 493 18.83 -12.82 -9.04
CA LYS A 493 18.13 -11.74 -8.33
C LYS A 493 19.08 -10.63 -7.89
N ASN A 494 20.33 -10.68 -8.34
CA ASN A 494 21.36 -9.74 -7.93
C ASN A 494 21.23 -8.40 -8.68
N ASN A 495 21.61 -7.32 -8.01
CA ASN A 495 21.80 -6.04 -8.67
C ASN A 495 23.00 -6.13 -9.63
N GLY A 496 22.91 -5.48 -10.78
CA GLY A 496 23.95 -5.48 -11.80
C GLY A 496 23.94 -6.68 -12.75
N GLU A 497 23.03 -7.64 -12.54
CA GLU A 497 22.90 -8.78 -13.45
C GLU A 497 22.43 -8.33 -14.82
N ALA A 498 22.96 -8.93 -15.88
CA ALA A 498 22.65 -8.55 -17.24
C ALA A 498 21.19 -8.81 -17.63
N ILE A 499 20.63 -7.85 -18.37
CA ILE A 499 19.47 -8.09 -19.23
C ILE A 499 20.01 -8.53 -20.58
N GLN A 500 19.54 -9.67 -21.07
CA GLN A 500 20.06 -10.33 -22.26
C GLN A 500 18.95 -10.73 -23.23
N LEU A 501 19.35 -11.05 -24.46
CA LEU A 501 18.53 -11.75 -25.44
C LEU A 501 18.69 -13.26 -25.21
N MET A 502 17.57 -13.98 -25.08
CA MET A 502 17.58 -15.42 -24.84
C MET A 502 16.43 -16.13 -25.56
N GLN A 503 16.63 -17.40 -25.88
CA GLN A 503 15.54 -18.30 -26.24
C GLN A 503 14.43 -18.25 -25.17
N ASP A 504 13.17 -18.25 -25.62
CA ASP A 504 12.00 -18.23 -24.75
C ASP A 504 11.83 -19.58 -24.04
N TYR A 505 11.99 -19.57 -22.71
CA TYR A 505 11.78 -20.69 -21.81
C TYR A 505 10.49 -20.56 -21.00
N ALA A 506 9.69 -19.52 -21.24
CA ALA A 506 8.43 -19.25 -20.55
C ALA A 506 8.52 -19.19 -19.01
N ASN A 507 9.69 -18.89 -18.45
CA ASN A 507 9.92 -18.83 -17.00
C ASN A 507 9.77 -17.39 -16.45
N THR A 508 9.88 -17.21 -15.13
CA THR A 508 9.70 -15.90 -14.48
C THR A 508 10.86 -14.92 -14.71
N ALA A 509 12.04 -15.38 -15.15
CA ALA A 509 13.15 -14.51 -15.53
C ALA A 509 12.89 -13.75 -16.85
N GLN A 510 11.91 -14.21 -17.63
CA GLN A 510 11.53 -13.65 -18.95
C GLN A 510 10.16 -12.95 -18.92
N ARG A 511 9.58 -12.79 -17.73
CA ARG A 511 8.30 -12.09 -17.52
C ARG A 511 8.58 -10.76 -16.85
N PHE A 512 8.00 -9.70 -17.39
CA PHE A 512 8.20 -8.34 -16.90
C PHE A 512 6.87 -7.65 -16.66
N ARG A 513 6.73 -7.00 -15.49
CA ARG A 513 5.66 -6.04 -15.24
C ARG A 513 6.05 -4.71 -15.87
N ILE A 514 5.20 -4.18 -16.75
CA ILE A 514 5.39 -2.83 -17.30
C ILE A 514 4.39 -1.91 -16.63
N ILE A 515 4.89 -1.00 -15.79
CA ILE A 515 4.07 -0.13 -14.94
C ILE A 515 4.12 1.30 -15.50
N LYS A 516 2.95 1.87 -15.79
CA LYS A 516 2.83 3.26 -16.21
C LYS A 516 3.02 4.16 -14.98
N LEU A 517 3.93 5.11 -15.10
CA LEU A 517 4.17 6.16 -14.11
C LEU A 517 3.27 7.36 -14.43
N SER A 518 2.90 8.13 -13.42
CA SER A 518 2.03 9.31 -13.58
C SER A 518 2.63 10.42 -14.45
N ASN A 519 3.94 10.42 -14.62
CA ASN A 519 4.67 11.35 -15.48
C ASN A 519 4.73 10.92 -16.96
N GLY A 520 3.99 9.87 -17.35
CA GLY A 520 3.90 9.38 -18.72
C GLY A 520 5.03 8.43 -19.15
N PHE A 521 6.02 8.18 -18.29
CA PHE A 521 7.04 7.14 -18.50
C PHE A 521 6.58 5.80 -17.91
N TYR A 522 7.40 4.78 -18.12
CA TYR A 522 7.18 3.42 -17.64
C TYR A 522 8.39 2.92 -16.86
N CYS A 523 8.16 2.06 -15.86
CA CYS A 523 9.20 1.19 -15.35
C CYS A 523 8.93 -0.26 -15.78
N ILE A 524 10.00 -1.04 -15.94
CA ILE A 524 9.95 -2.43 -16.38
C ILE A 524 10.55 -3.29 -15.28
N LEU A 525 9.73 -4.00 -14.52
CA LEU A 525 10.16 -4.81 -13.38
C LEU A 525 10.14 -6.29 -13.72
N ASN A 526 11.22 -7.01 -13.49
CA ASN A 526 11.22 -8.46 -13.64
C ASN A 526 10.33 -9.13 -12.58
N VAL A 527 9.54 -10.14 -12.98
CA VAL A 527 8.58 -10.83 -12.10
C VAL A 527 9.27 -11.68 -11.03
N ASN A 528 10.44 -12.26 -11.32
CA ASN A 528 11.18 -13.12 -10.39
C ASN A 528 11.92 -12.34 -9.29
N SER A 529 12.45 -11.15 -9.62
CA SER A 529 13.35 -10.38 -8.75
C SER A 529 12.77 -9.08 -8.22
N ASN A 530 11.65 -8.59 -8.78
CA ASN A 530 11.07 -7.26 -8.57
C ASN A 530 12.05 -6.10 -8.86
N LYS A 531 13.09 -6.34 -9.66
CA LYS A 531 14.11 -5.34 -10.03
C LYS A 531 13.81 -4.73 -11.39
N ALA A 532 14.19 -3.47 -11.55
CA ALA A 532 13.99 -2.71 -12.78
C ALA A 532 15.05 -3.05 -13.82
N VAL A 533 14.62 -3.13 -15.08
CA VAL A 533 15.50 -3.02 -16.24
C VAL A 533 16.03 -1.59 -16.30
N GLU A 534 17.35 -1.43 -16.28
CA GLU A 534 18.03 -0.14 -16.27
C GLU A 534 19.26 -0.10 -17.17
N VAL A 535 19.68 1.11 -17.54
CA VAL A 535 21.00 1.34 -18.15
C VAL A 535 22.05 1.42 -17.05
N ALA A 536 23.10 0.60 -17.16
CA ALA A 536 24.15 0.49 -16.16
C ALA A 536 24.88 1.83 -15.93
N GLY A 537 25.03 2.20 -14.66
CA GLY A 537 25.71 3.44 -14.24
C GLY A 537 25.04 4.72 -14.74
N ALA A 538 23.78 4.67 -15.16
CA ALA A 538 23.07 5.77 -15.80
C ALA A 538 23.81 6.39 -17.02
N SER A 539 24.66 5.60 -17.68
CA SER A 539 25.43 6.06 -18.83
C SER A 539 24.52 6.52 -19.98
N THR A 540 24.93 7.56 -20.69
CA THR A 540 24.25 8.06 -21.90
C THR A 540 24.98 7.68 -23.19
N ALA A 541 26.08 6.93 -23.09
CA ALA A 541 26.88 6.49 -24.24
C ALA A 541 26.16 5.40 -25.05
N ASP A 542 26.47 5.35 -26.35
CA ASP A 542 26.09 4.21 -27.18
C ASP A 542 26.83 2.95 -26.72
N GLY A 543 26.13 1.82 -26.72
CA GLY A 543 26.68 0.55 -26.27
C GLY A 543 26.68 0.34 -24.76
N ALA A 544 26.23 1.33 -23.97
CA ALA A 544 26.05 1.14 -22.54
C ALA A 544 25.08 -0.01 -22.26
N LYS A 545 25.46 -0.90 -21.34
CA LYS A 545 24.77 -2.18 -21.14
C LYS A 545 23.52 -2.06 -20.29
N LEU A 546 22.54 -2.90 -20.59
CA LEU A 546 21.36 -3.08 -19.75
C LEU A 546 21.66 -4.09 -18.65
N GLN A 547 21.13 -3.81 -17.46
CA GLN A 547 21.18 -4.67 -16.30
C GLN A 547 19.87 -4.58 -15.51
N GLN A 548 19.64 -5.50 -14.58
CA GLN A 548 18.62 -5.29 -13.55
C GLN A 548 19.23 -4.66 -12.31
N ASN A 549 18.44 -3.83 -11.63
CA ASN A 549 18.82 -3.27 -10.35
C ASN A 549 17.58 -2.92 -9.52
N GLN A 550 17.75 -2.70 -8.22
CA GLN A 550 16.67 -2.27 -7.35
C GLN A 550 16.03 -0.99 -7.90
N TYR A 551 14.69 -0.98 -7.98
CA TYR A 551 13.96 0.17 -8.52
C TYR A 551 13.95 1.31 -7.51
N ARG A 552 14.65 2.40 -7.81
CA ARG A 552 14.70 3.64 -7.01
C ARG A 552 13.95 4.80 -7.67
N GLY A 553 13.42 4.57 -8.87
CA GLY A 553 12.75 5.60 -9.67
C GLY A 553 13.74 6.56 -10.33
N ASP A 554 14.99 6.14 -10.51
CA ASP A 554 16.00 6.94 -11.20
C ASP A 554 15.71 7.02 -12.71
N LEU A 555 16.20 8.07 -13.38
CA LEU A 555 15.85 8.33 -14.79
C LEU A 555 16.32 7.22 -15.73
N ASN A 556 17.43 6.56 -15.42
CA ASN A 556 17.96 5.43 -16.19
C ASN A 556 17.13 4.15 -16.05
N GLN A 557 16.15 4.12 -15.13
CA GLN A 557 15.20 3.03 -14.90
C GLN A 557 13.81 3.32 -15.50
N GLN A 558 13.65 4.47 -16.16
CA GLN A 558 12.40 4.93 -16.74
C GLN A 558 12.47 4.95 -18.26
N TRP A 559 11.37 4.53 -18.89
CA TRP A 559 11.30 4.26 -20.32
C TRP A 559 10.09 4.96 -20.94
N GLN A 560 10.28 5.66 -22.04
CA GLN A 560 9.20 6.04 -22.94
C GLN A 560 8.96 4.87 -23.90
N LEU A 561 7.70 4.47 -24.06
CA LEU A 561 7.31 3.39 -24.97
C LEU A 561 6.65 4.02 -26.19
N VAL A 562 7.32 3.95 -27.34
CA VAL A 562 6.81 4.47 -28.62
C VAL A 562 6.28 3.31 -29.43
N LYS A 563 4.96 3.28 -29.66
CA LYS A 563 4.32 2.27 -30.51
C LYS A 563 4.76 2.47 -31.96
N ILE A 564 5.15 1.39 -32.61
CA ILE A 564 5.44 1.34 -34.05
C ILE A 564 4.19 0.82 -34.74
N ASN A 565 3.69 1.60 -35.70
CA ASN A 565 2.48 1.29 -36.46
C ASN A 565 2.74 0.26 -37.55
#